data_AF-A0AB39RRJ6-F1
#
_entry.id   AF-A0AB39RRJ6-F1
#
_cell.length_a   1.000
_cell.length_b   1.000
_cell.length_c   1.000
_cell.angle_alpha   90.00
_cell.angle_beta   90.00
_cell.angle_gamma   90.00
#
_symmetry.space_group_name_H-M   'P 1'
#
loop_
_entity.id
_entity.type
_entity.pdbx_description
1 polymer ?
#
loop_
_entity_poly.entity_id
_entity_poly.type
_entity_poly.pdbx_seq_one_letter_code
_entity_poly.pdbx_strand_id
1 'polypeptide(L)'
;MSGTGSFYDESTVTRDVHQFRATARPGNSGEPVLTTDGQVYGMVFARSSAHPETGYALAADELRGLAEQGARADGPVGTRAVSS
;
A
#
# COMPACT_ATOMS: atom_id res chain seq x y z
N MET A 1 -29.88 -13.34 -27.96
CA MET A 1 -28.51 -12.80 -27.87
C MET A 1 -28.37 -12.19 -26.48
N SER A 2 -27.70 -12.87 -25.55
CA SER A 2 -27.39 -12.32 -24.22
C SER A 2 -25.96 -12.69 -23.89
N GLY A 3 -25.19 -11.65 -23.54
CA GLY A 3 -23.73 -11.64 -23.55
C GLY A 3 -23.09 -12.46 -22.43
N THR A 4 -21.94 -13.01 -22.77
CA THR A 4 -20.96 -13.58 -21.84
C THR A 4 -20.15 -12.46 -21.20
N GLY A 5 -20.51 -12.11 -19.96
CA GLY A 5 -19.68 -11.29 -19.08
C GLY A 5 -18.72 -12.16 -18.27
N SER A 6 -17.64 -12.62 -18.89
CA SER A 6 -16.40 -12.98 -18.20
C SER A 6 -15.65 -11.65 -17.97
N PHE A 7 -15.01 -11.30 -16.86
CA PHE A 7 -14.05 -12.01 -16.02
C PHE A 7 -14.09 -11.33 -14.63
N TYR A 8 -14.35 -12.08 -13.55
CA TYR A 8 -14.04 -11.62 -12.19
C TYR A 8 -12.70 -12.23 -11.82
N ASP A 9 -11.66 -11.40 -11.81
CA ASP A 9 -10.36 -11.76 -11.27
C ASP A 9 -10.52 -11.88 -9.74
N GLU A 10 -10.84 -13.08 -9.27
CA GLU A 10 -10.89 -13.45 -7.86
C GLU A 10 -9.48 -13.64 -7.28
N SER A 11 -8.54 -12.74 -7.57
CA SER A 11 -7.37 -12.62 -6.71
C SER A 11 -7.77 -11.87 -5.44
N THR A 12 -8.40 -12.61 -4.53
CA THR A 12 -8.48 -12.23 -3.11
C THR A 12 -7.05 -12.11 -2.62
N VAL A 13 -6.47 -10.92 -2.75
CA VAL A 13 -5.17 -10.65 -2.14
C VAL A 13 -5.42 -10.51 -0.66
N THR A 14 -5.25 -11.60 0.06
CA THR A 14 -5.04 -11.58 1.51
C THR A 14 -3.73 -10.85 1.75
N ARG A 15 -3.78 -9.52 1.82
CA ARG A 15 -2.71 -8.77 2.48
C ARG A 15 -2.92 -8.98 3.97
N ASP A 16 -1.88 -9.39 4.67
CA ASP A 16 -1.86 -9.36 6.13
C ASP A 16 -1.75 -7.88 6.52
N VAL A 17 -2.88 -7.16 6.38
CA VAL A 17 -2.97 -5.75 6.73
C VAL A 17 -2.98 -5.69 8.25
N HIS A 18 -1.78 -5.62 8.83
CA HIS A 18 -1.64 -5.25 10.21
C HIS A 18 -2.11 -3.81 10.38
N GLN A 19 -3.25 -3.64 11.06
CA GLN A 19 -3.83 -2.33 11.31
C GLN A 19 -2.97 -1.62 12.35
N PHE A 20 -2.38 -0.48 11.98
CA PHE A 20 -1.63 0.36 12.90
C PHE A 20 -2.33 1.67 13.13
N ARG A 21 -2.48 2.04 14.41
CA ARG A 21 -2.99 3.35 14.77
C ARG A 21 -1.88 4.38 14.59
N ALA A 22 -1.79 4.94 13.38
CA ALA A 22 -0.95 6.10 13.08
C ALA A 22 -1.83 7.29 12.69
N THR A 23 -1.59 8.47 13.26
CA THR A 23 -2.30 9.68 12.83
C THR A 23 -1.84 10.07 11.43
N ALA A 24 -2.58 9.66 10.42
CA ALA A 24 -2.26 10.03 9.05
C ALA A 24 -2.81 11.43 8.70
N ARG A 25 -2.01 12.22 7.99
CA ARG A 25 -2.37 13.56 7.53
C ARG A 25 -2.28 13.59 6.00
N PRO A 26 -3.15 14.34 5.30
CA PRO A 26 -3.00 14.48 3.85
C PRO A 26 -1.56 14.82 3.50
N GLY A 27 -0.95 14.04 2.61
CA GLY A 27 0.46 14.17 2.22
C GLY A 27 1.44 13.22 2.90
N ASN A 28 1.02 12.37 3.85
CA ASN A 28 1.92 11.43 4.53
C ASN A 28 2.00 10.02 3.91
N SER A 29 1.40 9.82 2.72
CA SER A 29 1.50 8.54 2.01
C SER A 29 2.96 8.32 1.58
N GLY A 30 3.50 7.15 1.88
CA GLY A 30 4.91 6.82 1.64
C GLY A 30 5.84 7.01 2.84
N GLU A 31 5.39 7.64 3.92
CA GLU A 31 6.21 7.80 5.14
C GLU A 31 6.43 6.45 5.84
N PRO A 32 7.66 6.17 6.32
CA PRO A 32 7.95 4.96 7.07
C PRO A 32 7.34 5.02 8.47
N VAL A 33 6.83 3.88 8.94
CA VAL A 33 6.47 3.64 10.33
C VAL A 33 7.66 2.99 11.01
N LEU A 34 8.15 3.57 12.10
CA LEU A 34 9.32 3.07 12.81
C LEU A 34 8.94 2.37 14.11
N THR A 35 9.69 1.33 14.46
CA THR A 35 9.71 0.75 15.81
C THR A 35 10.47 1.66 16.78
N THR A 36 10.37 1.41 18.08
CA THR A 36 11.05 2.20 19.12
C THR A 36 12.58 2.12 19.06
N ASP A 37 13.11 1.06 18.45
CA ASP A 37 14.53 0.84 18.15
C ASP A 37 14.94 1.36 16.75
N GLY A 38 14.05 2.09 16.07
CA GLY A 38 14.34 2.80 14.83
C GLY A 38 14.31 1.94 13.56
N GLN A 39 13.77 0.72 13.63
CA GLN A 39 13.61 -0.15 12.46
C GLN A 39 12.35 0.21 11.68
N VAL A 40 12.37 0.03 10.36
CA VAL A 40 11.18 0.21 9.53
C VAL A 40 10.24 -0.96 9.77
N TYR A 41 9.09 -0.64 10.33
CA TYR A 41 8.02 -1.58 10.59
C TYR A 41 7.03 -1.66 9.42
N GLY A 42 6.83 -0.55 8.71
CA GLY A 42 5.93 -0.48 7.56
C GLY A 42 5.94 0.88 6.87
N MET A 43 5.00 1.10 5.95
CA MET A 43 4.84 2.36 5.22
C MET A 43 3.37 2.76 5.14
N VAL A 44 3.05 4.02 5.45
CA VAL A 44 1.69 4.53 5.41
C VAL A 44 1.15 4.58 3.98
N PHE A 45 -0.05 4.04 3.74
CA PHE A 45 -0.71 4.09 2.43
C PHE A 45 -2.09 4.74 2.45
N ALA A 46 -2.78 4.75 3.60
CA ALA A 46 -4.12 5.32 3.70
C ALA A 46 -4.43 5.87 5.10
N ARG A 47 -5.52 6.63 5.17
CA ARG A 47 -6.15 7.10 6.41
C ARG A 47 -7.63 6.74 6.37
N SER A 48 -8.20 6.47 7.53
CA SER A 48 -9.65 6.42 7.68
C SER A 48 -10.27 7.79 7.39
N SER A 49 -11.36 7.80 6.62
CA SER A 49 -12.21 8.98 6.42
C SER A 49 -13.11 9.26 7.63
N ALA A 50 -13.44 8.22 8.41
CA ALA A 50 -14.28 8.31 9.59
C ALA A 50 -13.51 8.67 10.87
N HIS A 51 -12.24 8.25 10.98
CA HIS A 51 -11.41 8.40 12.18
C HIS A 51 -10.06 9.04 11.83
N PRO A 52 -9.88 10.37 12.02
CA PRO A 52 -8.68 11.08 11.58
C PRO A 52 -7.37 10.61 12.25
N GLU A 53 -7.47 9.94 13.39
CA GLU A 53 -6.36 9.32 14.13
C GLU A 53 -6.02 7.89 13.68
N THR A 54 -6.78 7.33 12.74
CA THR A 54 -6.58 5.98 12.21
C THR A 54 -5.94 6.04 10.83
N GLY A 55 -4.71 5.56 10.76
CA GLY A 55 -3.94 5.33 9.55
C GLY A 55 -3.88 3.85 9.19
N TYR A 56 -3.38 3.55 8.00
CA TYR A 56 -3.10 2.20 7.56
C TYR A 56 -1.70 2.16 6.94
N ALA A 57 -0.93 1.13 7.26
CA ALA A 57 0.40 0.92 6.71
C ALA A 57 0.55 -0.51 6.18
N LEU A 58 1.36 -0.66 5.13
CA LEU A 58 1.81 -1.95 4.61
C LEU A 58 3.01 -2.40 5.43
N ALA A 59 3.12 -3.69 5.73
CA ALA A 59 4.23 -4.21 6.52
C ALA A 59 5.54 -4.15 5.74
N ALA A 60 6.66 -3.92 6.44
CA ALA A 60 7.97 -3.85 5.80
C ALA A 60 8.34 -5.14 5.06
N ASP A 61 7.95 -6.30 5.59
CA ASP A 61 8.20 -7.59 4.93
C ASP A 61 7.43 -7.75 3.61
N GLU A 62 6.20 -7.23 3.52
CA GLU A 62 5.43 -7.22 2.26
C GLU A 62 6.07 -6.31 1.21
N LEU A 63 6.69 -5.21 1.64
CA LEU A 63 7.31 -4.22 0.76
C LEU A 63 8.73 -4.59 0.34
N ARG A 64 9.45 -5.41 1.10
CA ARG A 64 10.89 -5.66 0.92
C ARG A 64 11.24 -6.12 -0.49
N GLY A 65 10.51 -7.09 -1.03
CA GLY A 65 10.75 -7.58 -2.40
C GLY A 65 10.54 -6.50 -3.47
N LEU A 66 9.51 -5.67 -3.32
CA LEU A 66 9.23 -4.55 -4.22
C LEU A 66 10.29 -3.45 -4.10
N ALA A 67 10.71 -3.13 -2.88
CA ALA A 67 11.75 -2.15 -2.61
C ALA A 67 13.10 -2.57 -3.21
N GLU A 68 13.47 -3.84 -3.09
CA GLU A 68 14.68 -4.39 -3.70
C GLU A 68 14.63 -4.36 -5.23
N GLN A 69 13.46 -4.63 -5.83
CA GLN A 69 13.28 -4.52 -7.28
C GLN A 69 13.40 -3.06 -7.74
N GLY A 70 12.74 -2.14 -7.03
CA GLY A 70 12.82 -0.71 -7.29
C GLY A 70 14.24 -0.16 -7.16
N ALA A 71 15.00 -0.62 -6.17
CA ALA A 71 16.40 -0.23 -5.97
C ALA A 71 17.34 -0.67 -7.11
N ARG A 72 16.95 -1.70 -7.87
CA ARG A 72 17.68 -2.19 -9.05
C ARG A 72 17.13 -1.66 -10.37
N ALA A 73 16.02 -0.91 -10.35
CA ALA A 73 15.44 -0.35 -11.56
C ALA A 73 16.26 0.84 -12.05
N ASP A 74 16.65 0.83 -13.32
CA ASP A 74 17.53 1.82 -13.97
C ASP A 74 16.84 2.63 -15.07
N GLY A 75 15.54 2.39 -15.30
CA GLY A 75 14.73 3.07 -16.29
C GLY A 75 13.34 3.45 -15.75
N PRO A 76 12.68 4.45 -16.37
CA PRO A 76 11.34 4.87 -15.96
C PRO A 76 10.31 3.77 -16.22
N VAL A 77 9.31 3.69 -15.33
CA VAL A 77 8.15 2.80 -15.46
C VAL A 77 6.87 3.61 -15.62
N GLY A 78 5.88 3.06 -16.31
CA GLY A 78 4.57 3.70 -16.47
C GLY A 78 3.76 3.67 -15.17
N THR A 79 3.12 4.79 -14.81
CA THR A 79 2.23 4.90 -13.64
C THR A 79 0.78 4.49 -13.91
N ARG A 80 0.50 4.00 -15.14
CA ARG A 80 -0.84 3.76 -15.69
C ARG A 80 -1.70 5.04 -15.72
N ALA A 81 -2.82 4.97 -16.44
CA ALA A 81 -3.80 6.05 -16.49
C ALA A 81 -4.64 6.08 -15.20
N VAL A 82 -5.19 7.25 -14.88
CA VAL A 82 -6.20 7.39 -13.81
C VAL A 82 -7.48 6.68 -14.26
N SER A 83 -7.95 5.69 -13.49
CA SER A 83 -9.26 5.08 -13.69
C SER A 83 -10.34 5.91 -12.99
N SER A 84 -11.40 6.29 -13.70
CA SER A 84 -12.59 6.98 -13.17
C SER A 84 -13.58 6.03 -12.53
#